data_AF-A0A6A6JGX4-F1
#
_entry.id   AF-A0A6A6JGX4-F1
#
_cell.length_a   1.000
_cell.length_b   1.000
_cell.length_c   1.000
_cell.angle_alpha   90.00
_cell.angle_beta   90.00
_cell.angle_gamma   90.00
#
_symmetry.space_group_name_H-M   'P 1'
#
loop_
_entity.id
_entity.type
_entity.pdbx_description
1 polymer ?
#
loop_
_entity_poly.entity_id
_entity_poly.type
_entity_poly.pdbx_seq_one_letter_code
_entity_poly.pdbx_strand_id
1 'polypeptide(L)'
;MNAILYPENAHRPQDPPSAVPPMINRTGLPVPLDSPLRTHPSRIPGVYLTHANGYHTGGPGPTPSRVSEFAARFIEEHGIQDARQLERVVEGKISELMEVVMERMREREELVRKNEEVRKQLEDLEVQRMAEIRVQQKIKESRKKG
;
A
#
# COMPACT_ATOMS: atom_id res chain seq x y z
N MET A 1 -1.11 -5.24 -4.36
CA MET A 1 -0.25 -4.04 -4.21
C MET A 1 0.59 -3.75 -5.45
N ASN A 2 0.35 -4.41 -6.58
CA ASN A 2 1.09 -4.17 -7.81
C ASN A 2 0.60 -2.95 -8.60
N ALA A 3 -0.55 -2.37 -8.24
CA ALA A 3 -1.19 -1.28 -8.99
C ALA A 3 -0.36 0.01 -9.11
N ILE A 4 0.61 0.23 -8.20
CA ILE A 4 1.49 1.42 -8.25
C ILE A 4 2.67 1.20 -9.21
N LEU A 5 3.25 0.00 -9.22
CA LEU A 5 4.40 -0.35 -10.10
C LEU A 5 3.96 -0.81 -11.49
N TYR A 6 2.82 -1.50 -11.52
CA TYR A 6 2.18 -2.07 -12.69
C TYR A 6 0.72 -1.63 -12.66
N PRO A 7 0.42 -0.42 -13.16
CA PRO A 7 -0.96 0.03 -13.31
C PRO A 7 -1.62 -0.75 -14.45
N GLU A 8 -1.89 -2.04 -14.23
CA GLU A 8 -2.94 -2.71 -14.99
C GLU A 8 -4.26 -2.01 -14.67
N ASN A 9 -5.13 -1.91 -15.67
CA ASN A 9 -6.47 -1.36 -15.54
C ASN A 9 -7.23 -2.07 -14.41
N ALA A 10 -7.07 -1.59 -13.18
CA ALA A 10 -7.82 -2.03 -12.02
C ALA A 10 -9.24 -1.49 -12.16
N HIS A 11 -9.97 -2.02 -13.14
CA HIS A 11 -11.39 -1.78 -13.33
C HIS A 11 -12.11 -2.44 -12.17
N ARG A 12 -12.28 -1.71 -11.08
CA ARG A 12 -13.46 -1.92 -10.26
C ARG A 12 -14.64 -1.37 -11.08
N PRO A 13 -15.73 -2.14 -11.28
CA PRO A 13 -16.96 -1.57 -11.82
C PRO A 13 -17.35 -0.41 -10.91
N GLN A 14 -17.27 0.82 -11.43
CA GLN A 14 -17.65 2.01 -10.68
C GLN A 14 -19.17 2.10 -10.71
N ASP A 15 -19.82 1.73 -9.62
CA ASP A 15 -21.05 2.42 -9.27
C ASP A 15 -20.72 3.92 -9.19
N PRO A 16 -21.57 4.81 -9.73
CA PRO A 16 -21.33 6.24 -9.66
C PRO A 16 -21.08 6.62 -8.20
N PRO A 17 -20.11 7.51 -7.91
CA PRO A 17 -19.83 7.91 -6.55
C PRO A 17 -21.12 8.40 -5.90
N SER A 18 -21.56 7.71 -4.85
CA SER A 18 -22.78 8.06 -4.15
C SER A 18 -22.71 9.53 -3.74
N ALA A 19 -23.77 10.29 -4.03
CA ALA A 19 -23.84 11.72 -3.71
C ALA A 19 -23.71 11.98 -2.20
N VAL A 20 -23.99 10.97 -1.38
CA VAL A 20 -23.84 11.02 0.07
C VAL A 20 -22.58 10.24 0.47
N PRO A 21 -21.57 10.91 1.06
CA PRO A 21 -20.37 10.25 1.52
C PRO A 21 -20.67 9.30 2.69
N PRO A 22 -20.01 8.13 2.78
CA PRO A 22 -20.26 7.15 3.83
C PRO A 22 -19.85 7.70 5.20
N MET A 23 -20.72 7.57 6.20
CA MET A 23 -20.36 7.87 7.59
C MET A 23 -19.46 6.76 8.15
N ILE A 24 -18.18 7.07 8.31
CA ILE A 24 -17.17 6.13 8.81
C ILE A 24 -16.82 6.49 10.26
N ASN A 25 -16.96 5.53 11.18
CA ASN A 25 -16.55 5.71 12.57
C ASN A 25 -15.00 5.73 12.66
N ARG A 26 -14.44 6.63 13.47
CA ARG A 26 -12.99 6.76 13.68
C ARG A 26 -12.35 5.50 14.23
N THR A 27 -13.08 4.71 15.04
CA THR A 27 -12.59 3.44 15.59
C THR A 27 -12.45 2.34 14.55
N GLY A 28 -13.11 2.48 13.39
CA GLY A 28 -13.04 1.53 12.27
C GLY A 28 -11.97 1.87 11.23
N LEU A 29 -11.10 2.84 11.51
CA LEU A 29 -9.99 3.20 10.64
C LEU A 29 -8.73 2.37 10.96
N PRO A 30 -7.90 2.03 9.96
CA PRO A 30 -8.04 2.35 8.55
C PRO A 30 -9.03 1.45 7.82
N VAL A 31 -9.80 2.03 6.87
CA VAL A 31 -10.69 1.26 5.99
C VAL A 31 -9.84 0.40 5.03
N PRO A 32 -10.12 -0.89 4.85
CA PRO A 32 -9.41 -1.73 3.89
C PRO A 32 -9.46 -1.18 2.45
N LEU A 33 -8.41 -1.41 1.64
CA LEU A 33 -8.30 -0.87 0.26
C LEU A 33 -9.32 -1.49 -0.71
N ASP A 34 -9.74 -2.72 -0.42
CA ASP A 34 -10.75 -3.50 -1.14
C ASP A 34 -12.19 -3.18 -0.66
N SER A 35 -12.36 -2.34 0.35
CA SER A 35 -13.68 -1.99 0.88
C SER A 35 -14.58 -1.37 -0.19
N PRO A 36 -15.87 -1.75 -0.29
CA PRO A 36 -16.82 -1.14 -1.23
C PRO A 36 -17.12 0.33 -0.92
N LEU A 37 -16.75 0.81 0.28
CA LEU A 37 -16.92 2.22 0.67
C LEU A 37 -15.97 3.16 -0.09
N ARG A 38 -14.95 2.63 -0.78
CA ARG A 38 -13.97 3.38 -1.55
C ARG A 38 -14.42 3.48 -3.01
N THR A 39 -15.06 4.60 -3.34
CA THR A 39 -15.66 4.88 -4.66
C THR A 39 -15.00 6.04 -5.40
N HIS A 40 -14.29 6.92 -4.69
CA HIS A 40 -13.67 8.11 -5.28
C HIS A 40 -12.27 7.79 -5.78
N PRO A 41 -11.89 8.20 -7.00
CA PRO A 41 -10.53 8.00 -7.48
C PRO A 41 -9.53 8.81 -6.63
N SER A 42 -8.34 8.24 -6.40
CA SER A 42 -7.21 8.98 -5.84
C SER A 42 -6.16 9.25 -6.91
N ARG A 43 -5.19 10.13 -6.61
CA ARG A 43 -4.02 10.33 -7.47
C ARG A 43 -3.08 9.13 -7.52
N ILE A 44 -3.21 8.19 -6.59
CA ILE A 44 -2.45 6.95 -6.58
C ILE A 44 -3.24 5.92 -7.41
N PRO A 45 -2.68 5.40 -8.51
CA PRO A 45 -3.35 4.41 -9.35
C PRO A 45 -3.80 3.18 -8.57
N GLY A 46 -5.02 2.72 -8.84
CA GLY A 46 -5.64 1.57 -8.16
C GLY A 46 -6.01 1.80 -6.69
N VAL A 47 -5.84 3.00 -6.15
CA VAL A 47 -6.28 3.37 -4.81
C VAL A 47 -7.51 4.26 -4.91
N TYR A 48 -8.59 3.83 -4.29
CA TYR A 48 -9.82 4.60 -4.18
C TYR A 48 -9.98 5.16 -2.76
N LEU A 49 -10.52 6.37 -2.66
CA LEU A 49 -10.86 7.06 -1.42
C LEU A 49 -12.34 6.85 -1.11
N THR A 50 -12.67 7.01 0.17
CA THR A 50 -14.06 6.98 0.62
C THR A 50 -14.79 8.30 0.36
N HIS A 51 -14.07 9.40 0.16
CA HIS A 51 -14.59 10.75 -0.07
C HIS A 51 -13.69 11.45 -1.10
N ALA A 52 -14.22 12.40 -1.87
CA ALA A 52 -13.48 13.08 -2.93
C ALA A 52 -12.14 13.71 -2.46
N ASN A 53 -12.16 14.37 -1.29
CA ASN A 53 -10.98 14.96 -0.66
C ASN A 53 -10.61 14.23 0.65
N GLY A 54 -10.93 12.94 0.75
CA GLY A 54 -10.76 12.14 1.96
C GLY A 54 -9.31 11.71 2.22
N TYR A 55 -9.06 11.18 3.42
CA TYR A 55 -7.77 10.56 3.72
C TYR A 55 -7.63 9.19 3.05
N HIS A 56 -6.39 8.78 2.75
CA HIS A 56 -6.08 7.44 2.25
C HIS A 56 -6.47 6.33 3.24
N THR A 57 -6.48 6.62 4.54
CA THR A 57 -6.97 5.71 5.60
C THR A 57 -8.50 5.55 5.60
N GLY A 58 -9.22 6.36 4.82
CA GLY A 58 -10.68 6.47 4.85
C GLY A 58 -11.16 7.60 5.77
N GLY A 59 -12.41 8.01 5.54
CA GLY A 59 -13.08 9.10 6.25
C GLY A 59 -12.96 10.47 5.56
N PRO A 60 -13.61 11.49 6.15
CA PRO A 60 -13.52 12.86 5.67
C PRO A 60 -12.08 13.37 5.80
N GLY A 61 -11.67 14.19 4.84
CA GLY A 61 -10.35 14.80 4.80
C GLY A 61 -10.12 15.84 5.91
N PRO A 62 -9.03 16.62 5.82
CA PRO A 62 -8.79 17.73 6.74
C PRO A 62 -9.96 18.72 6.75
N THR A 63 -10.17 19.38 7.89
CA THR A 63 -11.16 20.46 8.00
C THR A 63 -10.80 21.60 7.05
N PRO A 64 -11.78 22.36 6.54
CA PRO A 64 -11.50 23.50 5.64
C PRO A 64 -10.49 24.49 6.22
N SER A 65 -10.53 24.74 7.53
CA SER A 65 -9.55 25.58 8.23
C SER A 65 -8.12 25.07 8.11
N ARG A 66 -7.91 23.75 8.29
CA ARG A 66 -6.58 23.13 8.13
C ARG A 66 -6.11 23.15 6.69
N VAL A 67 -7.02 23.01 5.74
CA VAL A 67 -6.68 23.13 4.31
C VAL A 67 -6.21 24.55 3.99
N SER A 68 -6.91 25.57 4.50
CA SER A 68 -6.52 26.97 4.30
C SER A 68 -5.18 27.31 4.96
N GLU A 69 -4.94 26.83 6.18
CA GLU A 69 -3.67 27.03 6.89
C GLU A 69 -2.50 26.38 6.13
N PHE A 70 -2.69 25.14 5.66
CA PHE A 70 -1.70 24.45 4.84
C PHE A 70 -1.44 25.20 3.53
N ALA A 71 -2.50 25.63 2.84
CA ALA A 71 -2.38 26.34 1.57
C ALA A 71 -1.61 27.66 1.73
N ALA A 72 -1.89 28.44 2.79
CA ALA A 72 -1.19 29.68 3.08
C ALA A 72 0.31 29.43 3.31
N ARG A 73 0.65 28.45 4.15
CA ARG A 73 2.04 28.05 4.40
C ARG A 73 2.75 27.56 3.15
N PHE A 74 2.06 26.77 2.32
CA PHE A 74 2.62 26.23 1.09
C PHE A 74 2.95 27.33 0.08
N ILE A 75 2.06 28.32 -0.06
CA ILE A 75 2.25 29.50 -0.92
C ILE A 75 3.46 30.32 -0.44
N GLU A 76 3.55 30.56 0.86
CA GLU A 76 4.67 31.32 1.46
C GLU A 76 6.01 30.60 1.27
N GLU A 77 6.07 29.31 1.59
CA GLU A 77 7.29 28.49 1.51
C GLU A 77 7.86 28.41 0.09
N HIS A 78 6.98 28.37 -0.92
CA HIS A 78 7.38 28.25 -2.32
C HIS A 78 7.34 29.58 -3.10
N GLY A 79 7.08 30.70 -2.42
CA GLY A 79 7.03 32.03 -3.03
C GLY A 79 6.06 32.13 -4.21
N ILE A 80 4.88 31.53 -4.08
CA ILE A 80 3.90 31.40 -5.18
C ILE A 80 3.12 32.70 -5.35
N GLN A 81 3.16 33.28 -6.55
CA GLN A 81 2.52 34.57 -6.83
C GLN A 81 1.32 34.47 -7.79
N ASP A 82 1.25 33.41 -8.61
CA ASP A 82 0.20 33.22 -9.62
C ASP A 82 -0.31 31.78 -9.66
N ALA A 83 -1.54 31.59 -10.15
CA ALA A 83 -2.20 30.31 -10.29
C ALA A 83 -1.41 29.32 -11.17
N ARG A 84 -0.77 29.79 -12.24
CA ARG A 84 0.08 28.94 -13.10
C ARG A 84 1.37 28.50 -12.41
N GLN A 85 1.87 29.29 -11.46
CA GLN A 85 3.02 28.88 -10.65
C GLN A 85 2.58 27.85 -9.62
N LEU A 86 1.42 28.04 -9.00
CA LEU A 86 0.85 27.07 -8.07
C LEU A 86 0.70 25.69 -8.69
N GLU A 87 0.08 25.61 -9.87
CA GLU A 87 -0.13 24.35 -10.58
C GLU A 87 1.18 23.62 -10.83
N ARG A 88 2.18 24.30 -11.38
CA ARG A 88 3.51 23.70 -11.66
C ARG A 88 4.23 23.21 -10.40
N VAL A 89 4.21 23.99 -9.32
CA VAL A 89 4.87 23.62 -8.06
C VAL A 89 4.16 22.42 -7.44
N VAL A 90 2.82 22.42 -7.44
CA VAL A 90 2.02 21.32 -6.92
C VAL A 90 2.26 20.04 -7.72
N GLU A 91 2.24 20.11 -9.06
CA GLU A 91 2.54 18.97 -9.93
C GLU A 91 3.95 18.43 -9.74
N GLY A 92 4.94 19.32 -9.61
CA GLY A 92 6.31 18.95 -9.29
C GLY A 92 6.40 18.17 -7.98
N LYS A 93 5.80 18.69 -6.90
CA LYS A 93 5.78 18.01 -5.59
C LYS A 93 5.05 16.68 -5.60
N ILE A 94 3.95 16.57 -6.34
CA ILE A 94 3.25 15.29 -6.49
C ILE A 94 4.15 14.28 -7.21
N SER A 95 4.85 14.71 -8.25
CA SER A 95 5.75 13.86 -9.02
C SER A 95 6.92 13.36 -8.18
N GLU A 96 7.58 14.27 -7.44
CA GLU A 96 8.65 13.92 -6.48
C GLU A 96 8.18 12.88 -5.46
N LEU A 97 6.99 13.09 -4.87
CA LEU A 97 6.44 12.14 -3.90
C LEU A 97 6.06 10.81 -4.54
N MET A 98 5.57 10.82 -5.78
CA MET A 98 5.22 9.60 -6.50
C MET A 98 6.47 8.77 -6.82
N GLU A 99 7.58 9.41 -7.17
CA GLU A 99 8.88 8.73 -7.37
C GLU A 99 9.34 7.99 -6.11
N VAL A 100 9.28 8.66 -4.95
CA VAL A 100 9.61 8.03 -3.66
C VAL A 100 8.70 6.83 -3.37
N VAL A 101 7.41 6.93 -3.66
CA VAL A 101 6.47 5.83 -3.48
C VAL A 101 6.81 4.66 -4.41
N MET A 102 7.12 4.93 -5.68
CA MET A 102 7.52 3.90 -6.65
C MET A 102 8.79 3.19 -6.22
N GLU A 103 9.81 3.93 -5.78
CA GLU A 103 11.08 3.36 -5.30
C GLU A 103 10.84 2.40 -4.12
N ARG A 104 10.11 2.85 -3.09
CA ARG A 104 9.76 2.01 -1.94
C ARG A 104 8.96 0.77 -2.31
N MET A 105 8.08 0.87 -3.32
CA MET A 105 7.34 -0.29 -3.79
C MET A 105 8.24 -1.29 -4.51
N ARG A 106 9.22 -0.83 -5.29
CA ARG A 106 10.21 -1.73 -5.94
C ARG A 106 11.05 -2.45 -4.90
N GLU A 107 11.56 -1.73 -3.91
CA GLU A 107 12.29 -2.34 -2.79
C GLU A 107 11.44 -3.39 -2.08
N ARG A 108 10.17 -3.09 -1.84
CA ARG A 108 9.24 -4.04 -1.24
C ARG A 108 9.04 -5.28 -2.11
N GLU A 109 8.87 -5.12 -3.42
CA GLU A 109 8.72 -6.24 -4.35
C GLU A 109 9.94 -7.16 -4.31
N GLU A 110 11.14 -6.60 -4.33
CA GLU A 110 12.38 -7.37 -4.20
C GLU A 110 12.47 -8.10 -2.86
N LEU A 111 12.11 -7.45 -1.76
CA LEU A 111 12.11 -8.06 -0.43
C LEU A 111 11.09 -9.19 -0.33
N VAL A 112 9.90 -9.04 -0.95
CA VAL A 112 8.90 -10.11 -1.02
C VAL A 112 9.44 -11.31 -1.78
N ARG A 113 10.05 -11.09 -2.95
CA ARG A 113 10.68 -12.16 -3.74
C ARG A 113 11.77 -12.89 -2.95
N LYS A 114 12.67 -12.15 -2.30
CA LYS A 114 13.72 -12.73 -1.44
C LYS A 114 13.13 -13.54 -0.29
N ASN A 115 12.07 -13.05 0.34
CA ASN A 115 11.38 -13.78 1.41
C ASN A 115 10.76 -15.09 0.91
N GLU A 116 10.21 -15.11 -0.30
CA GLU A 116 9.69 -16.34 -0.91
C GLU A 116 10.79 -17.35 -1.21
N GLU A 117 11.94 -16.89 -1.73
CA GLU A 117 13.12 -17.74 -1.94
C GLU A 117 13.63 -18.36 -0.63
N VAL A 118 13.77 -17.55 0.43
CA VAL A 118 14.20 -18.04 1.75
C VAL A 118 13.19 -19.02 2.34
N ARG A 119 11.88 -18.79 2.18
CA ARG A 119 10.85 -19.73 2.63
C ARG A 119 10.98 -21.09 1.96
N LYS A 120 11.19 -21.13 0.64
CA LYS A 120 11.43 -22.39 -0.09
C LYS A 120 12.68 -23.12 0.42
N GLN A 121 13.77 -22.38 0.64
CA GLN A 121 15.00 -22.97 1.19
C GLN A 121 14.79 -23.55 2.60
N LEU A 122 14.01 -22.88 3.44
CA LEU A 122 13.66 -23.39 4.77
C LEU A 122 12.82 -24.68 4.68
N GLU A 123 11.83 -24.73 3.79
CA GLU A 123 11.02 -25.93 3.55
C GLU A 123 11.90 -27.11 3.09
N ASP A 124 12.84 -26.88 2.16
CA ASP A 124 13.77 -27.92 1.69
C ASP A 124 14.66 -28.44 2.82
N LEU A 125 15.20 -27.55 3.66
CA LEU A 125 16.02 -27.91 4.82
C LEU A 125 15.21 -28.69 5.87
N GLU A 126 13.95 -28.32 6.09
CA GLU A 126 13.05 -29.07 6.99
C GLU A 126 12.80 -30.49 6.48
N VAL A 127 12.58 -30.66 5.16
CA VAL A 127 12.43 -31.98 4.54
C VAL A 127 13.70 -32.82 4.69
N GLN A 128 14.88 -32.24 4.44
CA GLN A 128 16.17 -32.91 4.62
C GLN A 128 16.36 -33.36 6.07
N ARG A 129 16.14 -32.46 7.03
CA ARG A 129 16.25 -32.75 8.47
C ARG A 129 15.29 -33.88 8.89
N MET A 130 14.07 -33.88 8.36
CA MET A 130 13.11 -34.94 8.65
C MET A 130 13.52 -36.30 8.07
N ALA A 131 14.21 -36.32 6.94
CA ALA A 131 14.79 -37.55 6.40
C ALA A 131 15.96 -38.05 7.26
N GLU A 132 16.85 -37.17 7.69
CA GLU A 132 17.97 -37.50 8.58
C GLU A 132 17.49 -38.09 9.91
N ILE A 133 16.50 -37.46 10.55
CA ILE A 133 15.90 -37.96 11.81
C ILE A 133 15.32 -39.37 11.60
N ARG A 134 14.60 -39.61 10.49
CA ARG A 134 14.05 -40.94 10.17
C ARG A 134 15.14 -41.99 9.99
N VAL A 135 16.25 -41.65 9.33
CA VAL A 135 17.39 -42.56 9.15
C VAL A 135 18.03 -42.88 10.51
N GLN A 136 18.28 -41.86 11.34
CA GLN A 136 18.85 -42.06 12.67
C GLN A 136 17.97 -42.94 13.58
N GLN A 137 16.64 -42.74 13.54
CA GLN A 137 15.69 -43.58 14.27
C GLN A 137 15.77 -45.04 13.83
N LYS A 138 15.76 -45.31 12.52
CA LYS A 138 15.91 -46.68 11.98
C LYS A 138 17.22 -47.36 12.41
N ILE A 139 18.33 -46.63 12.39
CA ILE A 139 19.64 -47.15 12.84
C ILE A 139 19.62 -47.48 14.35
N LYS A 140 18.96 -46.64 15.16
CA LYS A 140 18.84 -46.88 16.60
C LYS A 140 17.96 -48.10 16.92
N GLU A 141 16.90 -48.30 16.14
CA GLU A 141 16.02 -49.47 16.28
C GLU A 141 16.70 -50.78 15.86
N SER A 142 17.48 -50.77 14.77
CA SER A 142 18.20 -51.98 14.34
C SER A 142 19.27 -52.40 15.34
N ARG A 143 20.00 -51.46 15.95
CA ARG A 143 20.96 -51.73 17.03
C ARG A 143 20.34 -52.23 18.34
N LYS A 144 19.04 -52.03 18.57
CA LYS A 144 18.34 -52.55 19.75
C LYS A 144 17.78 -53.97 19.55
N LYS A 145 17.67 -54.42 18.30
CA LYS A 145 17.07 -55.72 17.93
C LYS A 145 18.10 -56.80 17.56
N GLY A 146 19.36 -56.42 17.34
CA GLY A 146 20.50 -57.35 17.22
C GLY A 146 21.31 -57.35 18.51
#